data_AF-A0A3S9SH25-F1
#
_entry.id   AF-A0A3S9SH25-F1
#
_cell.length_a   1.000
_cell.length_b   1.000
_cell.length_c   1.000
_cell.angle_alpha   90.00
_cell.angle_beta   90.00
_cell.angle_gamma   90.00
#
_symmetry.space_group_name_H-M   'P 1'
#
loop_
_entity.id
_entity.type
_entity.pdbx_description
1 polymer ?
#
loop_
_entity_poly.entity_id
_entity_poly.type
_entity_poly.pdbx_seq_one_letter_code
_entity_poly.pdbx_strand_id
1 'polypeptide(L)'
;MSINIKTRDQLVGQQVPNVTFHTRVADSWKDVTTDDLFKGKKVVVFALPGAFTPTCSSSHLPRYNELAPAFKENGIDDILCVSVNDTFVMNAWAADEEAHNITMVPDGNGEFTRGMGMEVSDEDIGFGKRSWRYSILVDDGKIVEAFIEPIKEGDPFEVSDADTMLKFVAPNWKPQESIAIFTKPGCPFCAKAKAALKEKGLAYEEIVLGKDASIVSVRAITGKVTAPQVFIGGKYIGGSEDLDAYLAKRA
;
A
#
# COMPACT_ATOMS: atom_id res chain seq x y z
N MET A 1 -17.03 14.13 -20.71
CA MET A 1 -15.79 14.33 -21.51
C MET A 1 -15.33 12.97 -22.00
N SER A 2 -14.81 12.85 -23.23
CA SER A 2 -14.26 11.57 -23.69
C SER A 2 -12.88 11.38 -23.06
N ILE A 3 -12.80 10.49 -22.06
CA ILE A 3 -11.52 10.08 -21.47
C ILE A 3 -10.77 9.25 -22.53
N ASN A 4 -9.58 9.70 -22.91
CA ASN A 4 -8.76 9.06 -23.93
C ASN A 4 -7.44 8.59 -23.30
N ILE A 5 -7.49 7.38 -22.73
CA ILE A 5 -6.35 6.71 -22.09
C ILE A 5 -5.94 5.48 -22.92
N LYS A 6 -4.67 5.10 -22.84
CA LYS A 6 -4.21 3.84 -23.45
C LYS A 6 -4.90 2.63 -22.80
N THR A 7 -5.13 1.58 -23.60
CA THR A 7 -5.62 0.30 -23.09
C THR A 7 -4.47 -0.56 -22.59
N ARG A 8 -4.81 -1.65 -21.87
CA ARG A 8 -3.86 -2.67 -21.41
C ARG A 8 -2.99 -3.18 -22.57
N ASP A 9 -3.61 -3.54 -23.69
CA ASP A 9 -2.90 -4.10 -24.85
C ASP A 9 -1.94 -3.09 -25.51
N GLN A 10 -2.17 -1.79 -25.33
CA GLN A 10 -1.26 -0.74 -25.80
C GLN A 10 -0.09 -0.49 -24.84
N LEU A 11 -0.22 -0.86 -23.56
CA LEU A 11 0.82 -0.71 -22.55
C LEU A 11 1.70 -1.94 -22.41
N VAL A 12 1.10 -3.13 -22.33
CA VAL A 12 1.83 -4.37 -22.06
C VAL A 12 2.88 -4.61 -23.15
N GLY A 13 4.10 -4.87 -22.71
CA GLY A 13 5.27 -5.07 -23.56
C GLY A 13 6.05 -3.80 -23.90
N GLN A 14 5.53 -2.61 -23.60
CA GLN A 14 6.23 -1.33 -23.79
C GLN A 14 7.20 -1.05 -22.63
N GLN A 15 8.19 -0.20 -22.89
CA GLN A 15 9.03 0.39 -21.84
C GLN A 15 8.27 1.51 -21.14
N VAL A 16 8.48 1.66 -19.83
CA VAL A 16 8.00 2.84 -19.10
C VAL A 16 8.67 4.11 -19.62
N PRO A 17 8.03 5.30 -19.51
CA PRO A 17 8.62 6.57 -19.93
C PRO A 17 9.94 6.86 -19.22
N ASN A 18 10.92 7.37 -19.97
CA ASN A 18 12.18 7.86 -19.43
C ASN A 18 11.99 9.31 -18.93
N VAL A 19 11.97 9.48 -17.60
CA VAL A 19 11.68 10.74 -16.90
C VAL A 19 12.69 10.91 -15.76
N THR A 20 12.95 12.17 -15.39
CA THR A 20 13.66 12.51 -14.16
C THR A 20 12.69 13.20 -13.21
N PHE A 21 12.45 12.59 -12.05
CA PHE A 21 11.59 13.12 -11.00
C PHE A 21 12.40 13.99 -10.05
N HIS A 22 11.97 15.24 -9.86
CA HIS A 22 12.60 16.16 -8.92
C HIS A 22 12.04 15.91 -7.51
N THR A 23 12.76 15.11 -6.73
CA THR A 23 12.35 14.75 -5.37
C THR A 23 13.07 15.62 -4.33
N ARG A 24 12.51 15.65 -3.11
CA ARG A 24 13.15 16.26 -1.96
C ARG A 24 13.36 15.20 -0.88
N VAL A 25 14.62 14.95 -0.53
CA VAL A 25 15.00 14.03 0.54
C VAL A 25 15.60 14.87 1.66
N ALA A 26 14.95 14.82 2.84
CA ALA A 26 15.19 15.76 3.92
C ALA A 26 15.11 17.21 3.41
N ASP A 27 16.20 17.98 3.53
CA ASP A 27 16.26 19.38 3.11
C ASP A 27 16.97 19.60 1.78
N SER A 28 17.23 18.53 1.01
CA SER A 28 17.97 18.58 -0.24
C SER A 28 17.15 18.11 -1.44
N TRP A 29 17.35 18.76 -2.58
CA TRP A 29 16.87 18.27 -3.86
C TRP A 29 17.66 17.02 -4.27
N LYS A 30 16.93 16.04 -4.79
CA LYS A 30 17.50 14.81 -5.35
C LYS A 30 16.71 14.43 -6.59
N ASP A 31 17.40 14.39 -7.72
CA ASP A 31 16.84 13.82 -8.94
C ASP A 31 16.80 12.30 -8.82
N VAL A 32 15.67 11.71 -9.18
CA VAL A 32 15.44 10.27 -9.25
C VAL A 32 15.00 9.95 -10.66
N THR A 33 15.76 9.12 -11.37
CA THR A 33 15.47 8.79 -12.78
C THR A 33 14.58 7.54 -12.87
N THR A 34 13.95 7.35 -14.03
CA THR A 34 13.29 6.08 -14.38
C THR A 34 14.24 4.89 -14.19
N ASP A 35 15.51 5.00 -14.58
CA ASP A 35 16.49 3.92 -14.40
C ASP A 35 16.72 3.60 -12.92
N ASP A 36 16.81 4.61 -12.03
CA ASP A 36 16.95 4.39 -10.59
C ASP A 36 15.77 3.61 -9.98
N LEU A 37 14.58 3.82 -10.54
CA LEU A 37 13.34 3.19 -10.08
C LEU A 37 13.15 1.78 -10.64
N PHE A 38 13.48 1.52 -11.91
CA PHE A 38 13.03 0.31 -12.61
C PHE A 38 14.14 -0.61 -13.12
N LYS A 39 15.37 -0.13 -13.31
CA LYS A 39 16.43 -0.92 -13.96
C LYS A 39 16.87 -2.09 -13.09
N GLY A 40 16.85 -3.29 -13.66
CA GLY A 40 17.20 -4.53 -12.98
C GLY A 40 16.28 -4.91 -11.82
N LYS A 41 15.07 -4.32 -11.77
CA LYS A 41 14.10 -4.53 -10.70
C LYS A 41 12.75 -4.98 -11.25
N LYS A 42 12.02 -5.74 -10.43
CA LYS A 42 10.61 -6.02 -10.60
C LYS A 42 9.80 -5.13 -9.67
N VAL A 43 8.98 -4.25 -10.24
CA VAL A 43 8.38 -3.13 -9.53
C VAL A 43 6.88 -3.11 -9.77
N VAL A 44 6.12 -2.98 -8.68
CA VAL A 44 4.70 -2.67 -8.76
C VAL A 44 4.52 -1.16 -8.74
N VAL A 45 3.73 -0.61 -9.64
CA VAL A 45 3.37 0.81 -9.65
C VAL A 45 1.85 0.92 -9.57
N PHE A 46 1.36 1.83 -8.74
CA PHE A 46 -0.03 2.27 -8.80
C PHE A 46 -0.06 3.80 -8.89
N ALA A 47 -0.90 4.30 -9.80
CA ALA A 47 -1.03 5.72 -10.07
C ALA A 47 -2.40 6.23 -9.65
N LEU A 48 -2.43 7.45 -9.14
CA LEU A 48 -3.58 8.03 -8.47
C LEU A 48 -3.91 9.43 -9.02
N PRO A 49 -5.20 9.83 -9.02
CA PRO A 49 -5.60 11.17 -9.45
C PRO A 49 -4.93 12.29 -8.66
N GLY A 50 -4.75 12.13 -7.35
CA GLY A 50 -4.11 13.12 -6.51
C GLY A 50 -3.91 12.67 -5.07
N ALA A 51 -2.86 13.18 -4.44
CA ALA A 51 -2.63 13.06 -3.00
C ALA A 51 -3.79 13.66 -2.18
N PHE A 52 -4.03 13.13 -0.97
CA PHE A 52 -5.09 13.52 -0.04
C PHE A 52 -6.54 13.33 -0.52
N THR A 53 -6.77 12.71 -1.68
CA THR A 53 -8.13 12.43 -2.17
C THR A 53 -8.73 11.19 -1.46
N PRO A 54 -10.06 11.10 -1.27
CA PRO A 54 -10.67 10.15 -0.34
C PRO A 54 -10.34 8.67 -0.61
N THR A 55 -10.51 8.18 -1.83
CA THR A 55 -10.28 6.76 -2.18
C THR A 55 -8.81 6.39 -2.10
N CYS A 56 -7.93 7.33 -2.47
CA CYS A 56 -6.48 7.18 -2.41
C CYS A 56 -6.00 6.97 -0.98
N SER A 57 -6.54 7.76 -0.05
CA SER A 57 -6.12 7.86 1.35
C SER A 57 -6.77 6.80 2.26
N SER A 58 -7.99 6.37 1.95
CA SER A 58 -8.72 5.42 2.81
C SER A 58 -8.48 3.94 2.50
N SER A 59 -8.13 3.61 1.25
CA SER A 59 -8.08 2.20 0.81
C SER A 59 -6.87 1.88 -0.06
N HIS A 60 -6.61 2.68 -1.10
CA HIS A 60 -5.68 2.28 -2.16
C HIS A 60 -4.23 2.25 -1.67
N LEU A 61 -3.68 3.39 -1.22
CA LEU A 61 -2.32 3.47 -0.70
C LEU A 61 -2.12 2.62 0.58
N PRO A 62 -3.01 2.67 1.59
CA PRO A 62 -2.87 1.87 2.80
C PRO A 62 -2.77 0.37 2.53
N ARG A 63 -3.57 -0.17 1.60
CA ARG A 63 -3.56 -1.61 1.31
C ARG A 63 -2.28 -2.06 0.61
N TYR A 64 -1.72 -1.27 -0.31
CA TYR A 64 -0.38 -1.56 -0.86
C TYR A 64 0.70 -1.51 0.23
N ASN A 65 0.64 -0.52 1.13
CA ASN A 65 1.58 -0.40 2.25
C ASN A 65 1.51 -1.60 3.20
N GLU A 66 0.30 -2.09 3.49
CA GLU A 66 0.05 -3.30 4.29
C GLU A 66 0.58 -4.57 3.62
N LEU A 67 0.34 -4.74 2.31
CA LEU A 67 0.72 -5.93 1.55
C LEU A 67 2.16 -5.91 1.03
N ALA A 68 2.91 -4.83 1.23
CA ALA A 68 4.29 -4.70 0.75
C ALA A 68 5.21 -5.86 1.19
N PRO A 69 5.15 -6.39 2.42
CA PRO A 69 5.91 -7.58 2.79
C PRO A 69 5.57 -8.81 1.94
N ALA A 70 4.28 -9.03 1.64
CA ALA A 70 3.85 -10.15 0.82
C ALA A 70 4.31 -10.00 -0.64
N PHE A 71 4.26 -8.79 -1.20
CA PHE A 71 4.84 -8.50 -2.51
C PHE A 71 6.34 -8.82 -2.55
N LYS A 72 7.08 -8.40 -1.52
CA LYS A 72 8.51 -8.64 -1.40
C LYS A 72 8.86 -10.13 -1.30
N GLU A 73 8.12 -10.88 -0.51
CA GLU A 73 8.25 -12.34 -0.41
C GLU A 73 8.01 -13.05 -1.75
N ASN A 74 7.23 -12.43 -2.64
CA ASN A 74 6.91 -12.95 -3.97
C ASN A 74 7.73 -12.27 -5.10
N GLY A 75 8.89 -11.69 -4.76
CA GLY A 75 9.88 -11.24 -5.74
C GLY A 75 9.63 -9.87 -6.35
N ILE A 76 8.85 -9.01 -5.70
CA ILE A 76 8.77 -7.58 -6.03
C ILE A 76 9.83 -6.83 -5.22
N ASP A 77 10.66 -6.04 -5.89
CA ASP A 77 11.75 -5.28 -5.28
C ASP A 77 11.24 -4.00 -4.60
N ASP A 78 10.37 -3.27 -5.29
CA ASP A 78 9.84 -1.97 -4.87
C ASP A 78 8.35 -1.82 -5.24
N ILE A 79 7.62 -1.02 -4.46
CA ILE A 79 6.26 -0.58 -4.79
C ILE A 79 6.25 0.94 -4.86
N LEU A 80 5.76 1.48 -5.98
CA LEU A 80 5.74 2.91 -6.26
C LEU A 80 4.31 3.45 -6.29
N CYS A 81 4.09 4.57 -5.60
CA CYS A 81 2.87 5.36 -5.72
C CYS A 81 3.16 6.61 -6.57
N VAL A 82 2.58 6.69 -7.76
CA VAL A 82 2.75 7.83 -8.68
C VAL A 82 1.54 8.74 -8.59
N SER A 83 1.76 10.04 -8.46
CA SER A 83 0.69 11.02 -8.65
C SER A 83 1.21 12.32 -9.26
N VAL A 84 0.34 13.04 -9.95
CA VAL A 84 0.64 14.34 -10.56
C VAL A 84 0.62 15.42 -9.47
N ASN A 85 1.56 15.33 -8.55
CA ASN A 85 1.78 16.24 -7.44
C ASN A 85 3.29 16.44 -7.27
N ASP A 86 3.68 17.59 -6.75
CA ASP A 86 5.09 17.86 -6.43
C ASP A 86 5.56 17.09 -5.18
N THR A 87 6.87 17.07 -4.97
CA THR A 87 7.50 16.33 -3.87
C THR A 87 7.10 16.84 -2.49
N PHE A 88 6.70 18.10 -2.32
CA PHE A 88 6.32 18.61 -1.00
C PHE A 88 4.99 18.00 -0.58
N VAL A 89 4.01 18.02 -1.49
CA VAL A 89 2.71 17.40 -1.28
C VAL A 89 2.85 15.89 -1.09
N MET A 90 3.62 15.23 -1.96
CA MET A 90 3.81 13.78 -1.87
C MET A 90 4.52 13.35 -0.58
N ASN A 91 5.51 14.11 -0.10
CA ASN A 91 6.19 13.80 1.16
C ASN A 91 5.29 14.03 2.37
N ALA A 92 4.53 15.13 2.39
CA ALA A 92 3.58 15.41 3.47
C ALA A 92 2.50 14.34 3.53
N TRP A 93 1.98 13.92 2.38
CA TRP A 93 0.99 12.86 2.29
C TRP A 93 1.55 11.50 2.71
N ALA A 94 2.77 11.16 2.30
CA ALA A 94 3.45 9.93 2.76
C ALA A 94 3.53 9.83 4.28
N ALA A 95 3.81 10.96 4.94
CA ALA A 95 3.91 11.05 6.39
C ALA A 95 2.53 10.96 7.06
N ASP A 96 1.50 11.58 6.48
CA ASP A 96 0.11 11.53 6.96
C ASP A 96 -0.47 10.11 6.89
N GLU A 97 -0.12 9.38 5.84
CA GLU A 97 -0.58 8.00 5.57
C GLU A 97 0.28 6.92 6.21
N GLU A 98 1.38 7.30 6.88
CA GLU A 98 2.37 6.37 7.44
C GLU A 98 2.85 5.32 6.41
N ALA A 99 3.03 5.76 5.16
CA ALA A 99 3.30 4.91 3.99
C ALA A 99 4.77 4.45 3.88
N HIS A 100 5.30 3.88 4.95
CA HIS A 100 6.73 3.56 5.10
C HIS A 100 7.26 2.48 4.14
N ASN A 101 6.39 1.64 3.58
CA ASN A 101 6.79 0.57 2.66
C ASN A 101 6.64 0.95 1.18
N ILE A 102 6.23 2.19 0.89
CA ILE A 102 5.93 2.65 -0.47
C ILE A 102 6.87 3.79 -0.85
N THR A 103 7.42 3.73 -2.06
CA THR A 103 8.17 4.86 -2.63
C THR A 103 7.19 5.81 -3.30
N MET A 104 7.12 7.05 -2.81
CA MET A 104 6.27 8.08 -3.36
C MET A 104 6.98 8.78 -4.53
N VAL A 105 6.37 8.78 -5.71
CA VAL A 105 6.94 9.33 -6.95
C VAL A 105 6.18 10.61 -7.35
N PRO A 106 6.79 11.79 -7.18
CA PRO A 106 6.15 13.07 -7.48
C PRO A 106 6.26 13.40 -8.97
N ASP A 107 5.33 12.91 -9.78
CA ASP A 107 5.21 13.26 -11.20
C ASP A 107 4.58 14.65 -11.37
N GLY A 108 5.13 15.66 -10.70
CA GLY A 108 4.51 17.00 -10.59
C GLY A 108 4.28 17.71 -11.91
N ASN A 109 5.08 17.40 -12.94
CA ASN A 109 4.89 17.91 -14.30
C ASN A 109 3.93 17.05 -15.14
N GLY A 110 3.53 15.86 -14.67
CA GLY A 110 2.73 14.88 -15.39
C GLY A 110 3.47 14.24 -16.58
N GLU A 111 4.81 14.29 -16.61
CA GLU A 111 5.61 13.80 -17.73
C GLU A 111 5.52 12.28 -17.86
N PHE A 112 5.62 11.58 -16.74
CA PHE A 112 5.49 10.13 -16.72
C PHE A 112 4.05 9.73 -17.07
N THR A 113 3.08 10.38 -16.45
CA THR A 113 1.64 10.16 -16.68
C THR A 113 1.25 10.37 -18.15
N ARG A 114 1.74 11.44 -18.80
CA ARG A 114 1.53 11.66 -20.24
C ARG A 114 2.23 10.62 -21.10
N GLY A 115 3.46 10.25 -20.78
CA GLY A 115 4.19 9.20 -21.50
C GLY A 115 3.49 7.84 -21.44
N MET A 116 2.89 7.53 -20.30
CA MET A 116 2.03 6.37 -20.10
C MET A 116 0.70 6.48 -20.86
N GLY A 117 0.32 7.65 -21.37
CA GLY A 117 -0.98 7.87 -22.00
C GLY A 117 -2.14 7.73 -21.03
N MET A 118 -1.92 8.16 -19.77
CA MET A 118 -2.87 8.07 -18.66
C MET A 118 -3.29 9.46 -18.16
N GLU A 119 -2.94 10.53 -18.87
CA GLU A 119 -3.35 11.89 -18.49
C GLU A 119 -4.83 12.11 -18.78
N VAL A 120 -5.57 12.59 -17.79
CA VAL A 120 -6.97 13.00 -17.88
C VAL A 120 -7.15 14.43 -17.37
N SER A 121 -8.25 15.08 -17.78
CA SER A 121 -8.62 16.40 -17.29
C SER A 121 -9.70 16.26 -16.23
N ASP A 122 -9.41 16.78 -15.03
CA ASP A 122 -10.30 16.88 -13.86
C ASP A 122 -10.52 18.37 -13.52
N GLU A 123 -10.67 19.21 -14.55
CA GLU A 123 -10.89 20.66 -14.41
C GLU A 123 -12.21 21.00 -13.71
N ASP A 124 -13.22 20.15 -13.83
CA ASP A 124 -14.54 20.29 -13.20
C ASP A 124 -14.49 20.28 -11.67
N ILE A 125 -13.48 19.62 -11.09
CA ILE A 125 -13.19 19.62 -9.65
C ILE A 125 -11.94 20.46 -9.30
N GLY A 126 -11.41 21.21 -10.26
CA GLY A 126 -10.30 22.15 -10.05
C GLY A 126 -8.92 21.50 -9.95
N PHE A 127 -8.76 20.26 -10.42
CA PHE A 127 -7.48 19.55 -10.34
C PHE A 127 -6.58 19.79 -11.56
N GLY A 128 -7.16 20.22 -12.69
CA GLY A 128 -6.44 20.34 -13.95
C GLY A 128 -6.11 18.96 -14.52
N LYS A 129 -4.90 18.81 -15.07
CA LYS A 129 -4.45 17.54 -15.66
C LYS A 129 -3.89 16.60 -14.59
N ARG A 130 -4.40 15.36 -14.53
CA ARG A 130 -4.05 14.34 -13.53
C ARG A 130 -3.85 12.97 -14.16
N SER A 131 -3.41 12.01 -13.36
CA SER A 131 -3.34 10.61 -13.77
C SER A 131 -4.69 9.94 -13.61
N TRP A 132 -5.11 9.20 -14.64
CA TRP A 132 -6.12 8.16 -14.47
C TRP A 132 -5.62 7.12 -13.46
N ARG A 133 -6.56 6.45 -12.78
CA ARG A 133 -6.21 5.42 -11.80
C ARG A 133 -5.88 4.09 -12.51
N TYR A 134 -4.72 3.55 -12.21
CA TYR A 134 -4.28 2.25 -12.73
C TYR A 134 -3.18 1.66 -11.85
N SER A 135 -2.90 0.36 -12.01
CA SER A 135 -1.67 -0.25 -11.53
C SER A 135 -0.99 -1.05 -12.64
N ILE A 136 0.33 -1.18 -12.58
CA ILE A 136 1.14 -1.95 -13.52
C ILE A 136 2.19 -2.77 -12.78
N LEU A 137 2.54 -3.91 -13.36
CA LEU A 137 3.74 -4.65 -13.02
C LEU A 137 4.82 -4.31 -14.06
N VAL A 138 5.98 -3.90 -13.60
CA VAL A 138 7.15 -3.57 -14.43
C VAL A 138 8.28 -4.52 -14.09
N ASP A 139 8.98 -5.03 -15.11
CA ASP A 139 10.15 -5.91 -14.97
C ASP A 139 11.28 -5.36 -15.87
N ASP A 140 12.34 -4.84 -15.25
CA ASP A 140 13.46 -4.17 -15.91
C ASP A 140 13.00 -3.07 -16.90
N GLY A 141 12.18 -2.15 -16.39
CA GLY A 141 11.57 -1.06 -17.17
C GLY A 141 10.43 -1.47 -18.10
N LYS A 142 10.23 -2.76 -18.38
CA LYS A 142 9.19 -3.22 -19.31
C LYS A 142 7.89 -3.52 -18.57
N ILE A 143 6.77 -2.99 -19.09
CA ILE A 143 5.43 -3.26 -18.55
C ILE A 143 5.04 -4.71 -18.86
N VAL A 144 4.85 -5.52 -17.83
CA VAL A 144 4.45 -6.94 -17.92
C VAL A 144 2.94 -7.10 -17.86
N GLU A 145 2.28 -6.31 -17.03
CA GLU A 145 0.83 -6.36 -16.84
C GLU A 145 0.29 -4.99 -16.45
N ALA A 146 -0.96 -4.70 -16.79
CA ALA A 146 -1.66 -3.46 -16.46
C ALA A 146 -3.12 -3.69 -16.05
N PHE A 147 -3.50 -3.10 -14.93
CA PHE A 147 -4.87 -3.05 -14.41
C PHE A 147 -5.36 -1.60 -14.43
N ILE A 148 -6.12 -1.27 -15.47
CA ILE A 148 -6.58 0.10 -15.74
C ILE A 148 -8.04 0.19 -15.31
N GLU A 149 -8.36 1.16 -14.46
CA GLU A 149 -9.73 1.34 -14.01
C GLU A 149 -10.70 1.60 -15.17
N PRO A 150 -11.92 1.03 -15.13
CA PRO A 150 -12.89 1.24 -16.19
C PRO A 150 -13.34 2.69 -16.23
N ILE A 151 -13.55 3.22 -17.43
CA ILE A 151 -14.08 4.56 -17.62
C ILE A 151 -15.56 4.57 -17.22
N LYS A 152 -15.83 5.03 -16.00
CA LYS A 152 -17.17 5.24 -15.44
C LYS A 152 -17.23 6.55 -14.66
N GLU A 153 -18.44 6.99 -14.35
CA GLU A 153 -18.67 8.18 -13.54
C GLU A 153 -18.09 8.00 -12.13
N GLY A 154 -17.52 9.08 -11.58
CA GLY A 154 -16.90 9.10 -10.25
C GLY A 154 -15.45 8.63 -10.26
N ASP A 155 -15.00 8.12 -9.11
CA ASP A 155 -13.62 7.68 -8.86
C ASP A 155 -13.58 6.14 -8.81
N PRO A 156 -13.40 5.44 -9.95
CA PRO A 156 -13.38 3.99 -9.99
C PRO A 156 -12.20 3.41 -9.19
N PHE A 157 -12.44 2.31 -8.48
CA PHE A 157 -11.42 1.51 -7.80
C PHE A 157 -11.89 0.05 -7.72
N GLU A 158 -11.70 -0.68 -8.81
CA GLU A 158 -12.20 -2.04 -9.01
C GLU A 158 -11.11 -3.05 -9.40
N VAL A 159 -10.02 -2.60 -10.04
CA VAL A 159 -9.02 -3.50 -10.63
C VAL A 159 -7.58 -3.11 -10.30
N SER A 160 -7.33 -1.85 -9.98
CA SER A 160 -5.98 -1.35 -9.69
C SER A 160 -5.51 -1.63 -8.25
N ASP A 161 -6.36 -2.27 -7.44
CA ASP A 161 -6.11 -2.55 -6.03
C ASP A 161 -4.95 -3.54 -5.80
N ALA A 162 -4.39 -3.48 -4.60
CA ALA A 162 -3.24 -4.29 -4.20
C ALA A 162 -3.56 -5.79 -4.16
N ASP A 163 -4.77 -6.20 -3.81
CA ASP A 163 -5.14 -7.61 -3.76
C ASP A 163 -5.23 -8.20 -5.17
N THR A 164 -5.77 -7.46 -6.14
CA THR A 164 -5.77 -7.85 -7.56
C THR A 164 -4.35 -8.02 -8.08
N MET A 165 -3.47 -7.03 -7.84
CA MET A 165 -2.07 -7.10 -8.24
C MET A 165 -1.33 -8.26 -7.55
N LEU A 166 -1.52 -8.46 -6.24
CA LEU A 166 -0.85 -9.52 -5.50
C LEU A 166 -1.31 -10.91 -5.94
N LYS A 167 -2.60 -11.10 -6.23
CA LYS A 167 -3.11 -12.36 -6.81
C LYS A 167 -2.50 -12.64 -8.19
N PHE A 168 -2.24 -11.61 -8.99
CA PHE A 168 -1.55 -11.79 -10.27
C PHE A 168 -0.08 -12.20 -10.07
N VAL A 169 0.64 -11.49 -9.20
CA VAL A 169 2.06 -11.76 -8.89
C VAL A 169 2.23 -13.12 -8.21
N ALA A 170 1.30 -13.49 -7.34
CA ALA A 170 1.32 -14.70 -6.52
C ALA A 170 -0.06 -15.37 -6.50
N PRO A 171 -0.45 -16.14 -7.53
CA PRO A 171 -1.78 -16.76 -7.63
C PRO A 171 -2.14 -17.73 -6.51
N ASN A 172 -1.13 -18.30 -5.85
CA ASN A 172 -1.29 -19.21 -4.72
C ASN A 172 -1.26 -18.51 -3.37
N TRP A 173 -0.96 -17.20 -3.34
CA TRP A 173 -1.02 -16.41 -2.12
C TRP A 173 -2.45 -16.36 -1.63
N LYS A 174 -2.62 -16.53 -0.31
CA LYS A 174 -3.91 -16.42 0.35
C LYS A 174 -3.82 -15.31 1.39
N PRO A 175 -4.83 -14.45 1.47
CA PRO A 175 -4.87 -13.45 2.52
C PRO A 175 -4.86 -14.14 3.88
N GLN A 176 -3.94 -13.72 4.74
CA GLN A 176 -4.03 -14.04 6.16
C GLN A 176 -5.26 -13.35 6.76
N GLU A 177 -5.86 -13.97 7.77
CA GLU A 177 -6.86 -13.26 8.58
C GLU A 177 -6.19 -12.09 9.31
N SER A 178 -6.86 -10.95 9.39
CA SER A 178 -6.35 -9.79 10.13
C SER A 178 -6.12 -10.16 11.60
N ILE A 179 -4.92 -9.88 12.10
CA ILE A 179 -4.54 -10.11 13.49
C ILE A 179 -4.23 -8.77 14.14
N ALA A 180 -4.88 -8.49 15.27
CA ALA A 180 -4.57 -7.33 16.10
C ALA A 180 -4.23 -7.79 17.52
N ILE A 181 -3.20 -7.19 18.12
CA ILE A 181 -2.78 -7.48 19.50
C ILE A 181 -2.62 -6.19 20.29
N PHE A 182 -3.39 -6.06 21.37
CA PHE A 182 -3.15 -5.01 22.37
C PHE A 182 -1.98 -5.43 23.27
N THR A 183 -0.97 -4.58 23.41
CA THR A 183 0.24 -4.88 24.21
C THR A 183 0.55 -3.75 25.21
N LYS A 184 1.51 -3.99 26.11
CA LYS A 184 2.02 -2.96 27.02
C LYS A 184 3.55 -3.01 27.07
N PRO A 185 4.26 -1.87 27.13
CA PRO A 185 5.71 -1.87 27.31
C PRO A 185 6.14 -2.69 28.54
N GLY A 186 7.17 -3.53 28.37
CA GLY A 186 7.69 -4.39 29.44
C GLY A 186 6.85 -5.62 29.79
N CYS A 187 5.75 -5.90 29.08
CA CYS A 187 4.87 -7.04 29.35
C CYS A 187 5.45 -8.36 28.80
N PRO A 188 5.84 -9.33 29.65
CA PRO A 188 6.43 -10.60 29.19
C PRO A 188 5.43 -11.48 28.44
N PHE A 189 4.16 -11.50 28.85
CA PHE A 189 3.10 -12.24 28.14
C PHE A 189 2.84 -11.69 26.73
N CYS A 190 2.98 -10.39 26.56
CA CYS A 190 2.84 -9.74 25.27
C CYS A 190 4.00 -10.13 24.34
N ALA A 191 5.23 -10.13 24.86
CA ALA A 191 6.40 -10.62 24.11
C ALA A 191 6.24 -12.09 23.70
N LYS A 192 5.74 -12.95 24.61
CA LYS A 192 5.44 -14.35 24.31
C LYS A 192 4.41 -14.50 23.19
N ALA A 193 3.27 -13.81 23.28
CA ALA A 193 2.22 -13.86 22.26
C ALA A 193 2.73 -13.39 20.88
N LYS A 194 3.51 -12.30 20.84
CA LYS A 194 4.14 -11.81 19.61
C LYS A 194 5.14 -12.81 19.02
N ALA A 195 5.94 -13.47 19.86
CA ALA A 195 6.86 -14.50 19.42
C ALA A 195 6.11 -15.70 18.81
N ALA A 196 4.99 -16.13 19.41
CA ALA A 196 4.17 -17.22 18.88
C ALA A 196 3.58 -16.89 17.49
N LEU A 197 3.09 -15.67 17.29
CA LEU A 197 2.61 -15.21 15.96
C LEU A 197 3.77 -15.20 14.94
N LYS A 198 4.92 -14.64 15.33
CA LYS A 198 6.11 -14.57 14.48
C LYS A 198 6.63 -15.95 14.09
N GLU A 199 6.65 -16.91 15.01
CA GLU A 199 7.07 -18.29 14.74
C GLU A 199 6.18 -18.97 13.70
N LYS A 200 4.88 -18.62 13.67
CA LYS A 200 3.92 -19.08 12.67
C LYS A 200 3.93 -18.26 11.37
N GLY A 201 4.79 -17.26 11.25
CA GLY A 201 4.84 -16.37 10.08
C GLY A 201 3.59 -15.50 9.92
N LEU A 202 2.85 -15.24 11.01
CA LEU A 202 1.62 -14.46 10.98
C LEU A 202 1.96 -12.99 11.24
N ALA A 203 1.59 -12.10 10.32
CA ALA A 203 1.69 -10.67 10.55
C ALA A 203 0.54 -10.19 11.44
N TYR A 204 0.78 -9.12 12.20
CA TYR A 204 -0.19 -8.57 13.13
C TYR A 204 0.01 -7.06 13.31
N GLU A 205 -1.09 -6.36 13.58
CA GLU A 205 -1.08 -4.99 14.07
C GLU A 205 -0.89 -4.98 15.59
N GLU A 206 0.08 -4.22 16.09
CA GLU A 206 0.32 -4.04 17.51
C GLU A 206 -0.24 -2.69 18.00
N ILE A 207 -1.20 -2.74 18.91
CA ILE A 207 -1.80 -1.55 19.53
C ILE A 207 -1.21 -1.40 20.94
N VAL A 208 -0.25 -0.48 21.09
CA VAL A 208 0.50 -0.31 22.34
C VAL A 208 -0.27 0.56 23.33
N LEU A 209 -0.62 -0.03 24.48
CA LEU A 209 -1.29 0.70 25.54
C LEU A 209 -0.38 1.76 26.17
N GLY A 210 -0.88 2.99 26.22
CA GLY A 210 -0.15 4.18 26.67
C GLY A 210 0.43 5.02 25.54
N LYS A 211 0.40 4.52 24.30
CA LYS A 211 0.79 5.26 23.10
C LYS A 211 -0.38 5.35 22.12
N ASP A 212 -0.86 4.20 21.66
CA ASP A 212 -1.85 4.09 20.57
C ASP A 212 -3.28 3.94 21.13
N ALA A 213 -3.43 3.33 22.31
CA ALA A 213 -4.70 3.21 23.01
C ALA A 213 -4.52 3.24 24.53
N SER A 214 -5.64 3.28 25.26
CA SER A 214 -5.64 3.13 26.72
C SER A 214 -6.33 1.84 27.15
N ILE A 215 -6.22 1.50 28.44
CA ILE A 215 -6.91 0.33 29.00
C ILE A 215 -8.44 0.41 28.86
N VAL A 216 -8.98 1.62 28.67
CA VAL A 216 -10.42 1.82 28.42
C VAL A 216 -10.84 1.13 27.12
N SER A 217 -10.05 1.26 26.05
CA SER A 217 -10.33 0.61 24.77
C SER A 217 -10.33 -0.91 24.91
N VAL A 218 -9.33 -1.46 25.60
CA VAL A 218 -9.27 -2.92 25.86
C VAL A 218 -10.49 -3.39 26.62
N ARG A 219 -10.87 -2.69 27.70
CA ARG A 219 -12.04 -3.05 28.50
C ARG A 219 -13.34 -2.94 27.72
N ALA A 220 -13.49 -1.91 26.89
CA ALA A 220 -14.68 -1.70 26.09
C ALA A 220 -14.86 -2.81 25.02
N ILE A 221 -13.77 -3.23 24.38
CA ILE A 221 -13.81 -4.19 23.26
C ILE A 221 -13.81 -5.64 23.75
N THR A 222 -13.03 -5.95 24.80
CA THR A 222 -12.79 -7.34 25.25
C THR A 222 -13.49 -7.71 26.56
N GLY A 223 -13.93 -6.72 27.34
CA GLY A 223 -14.35 -6.90 28.73
C GLY A 223 -13.20 -7.22 29.70
N LYS A 224 -11.94 -7.22 29.24
CA LYS A 224 -10.74 -7.48 30.07
C LYS A 224 -9.99 -6.20 30.44
N VAL A 225 -9.12 -6.31 31.44
CA VAL A 225 -8.31 -5.19 31.96
C VAL A 225 -6.82 -5.50 31.97
N THR A 226 -6.38 -6.46 31.18
CA THR A 226 -5.00 -6.93 31.10
C THR A 226 -4.54 -7.01 29.64
N ALA A 227 -3.24 -6.95 29.41
CA ALA A 227 -2.61 -7.23 28.12
C ALA A 227 -1.74 -8.51 28.24
N PRO A 228 -1.55 -9.28 27.15
CA PRO A 228 -2.03 -9.02 25.81
C PRO A 228 -3.52 -9.35 25.62
N GLN A 229 -4.16 -8.75 24.62
CA GLN A 229 -5.47 -9.19 24.10
C GLN A 229 -5.39 -9.31 22.58
N VAL A 230 -5.68 -10.50 22.06
CA VAL A 230 -5.49 -10.87 20.65
C VAL A 230 -6.84 -11.07 19.96
N PHE A 231 -6.92 -10.57 18.73
CA PHE A 231 -8.03 -10.78 17.81
C PHE A 231 -7.50 -11.39 16.51
N ILE A 232 -8.22 -12.36 15.94
CA ILE A 232 -7.89 -12.98 14.65
C ILE A 232 -9.18 -13.08 13.82
N GLY A 233 -9.20 -12.50 12.63
CA GLY A 233 -10.34 -12.56 11.71
C GLY A 233 -11.63 -12.00 12.31
N GLY A 234 -11.52 -10.93 13.10
CA GLY A 234 -12.65 -10.31 13.81
C GLY A 234 -13.13 -11.06 15.06
N LYS A 235 -12.52 -12.21 15.40
CA LYS A 235 -12.85 -12.98 16.61
C LYS A 235 -11.89 -12.64 17.73
N TYR A 236 -12.43 -12.42 18.92
CA TYR A 236 -11.64 -12.28 20.13
C TYR A 236 -11.08 -13.64 20.55
N ILE A 237 -9.75 -13.73 20.67
CA ILE A 237 -9.04 -14.96 21.01
C ILE A 237 -8.73 -15.02 22.51
N GLY A 238 -8.22 -13.92 23.08
CA GLY A 238 -7.86 -13.85 24.50
C GLY A 238 -6.43 -13.39 24.75
N GLY A 239 -5.84 -13.88 25.84
CA GLY A 239 -4.47 -13.58 26.23
C GLY A 239 -3.43 -14.48 25.56
N SER A 240 -2.21 -14.47 26.10
CA SER A 240 -1.10 -15.26 25.54
C SER A 240 -1.36 -16.77 25.57
N GLU A 241 -1.99 -17.30 26.62
CA GLU A 241 -2.27 -18.73 26.74
C GLU A 241 -3.41 -19.15 25.80
N ASP A 242 -4.44 -18.32 25.66
CA ASP A 242 -5.55 -18.57 24.74
C ASP A 242 -5.06 -18.58 23.29
N LEU A 243 -4.12 -17.69 22.95
CA LEU A 243 -3.48 -17.66 21.64
C LEU A 243 -2.69 -18.95 21.38
N ASP A 244 -1.87 -19.42 22.32
CA ASP A 244 -1.13 -20.68 22.18
C ASP A 244 -2.09 -21.85 21.91
N ALA A 245 -3.18 -21.93 22.68
CA ALA A 245 -4.21 -22.96 22.51
C ALA A 245 -4.96 -22.84 21.17
N TYR A 246 -5.18 -21.61 20.68
CA TYR A 246 -5.81 -21.36 19.39
C TYR A 246 -4.91 -21.78 18.22
N LEU A 247 -3.63 -21.41 18.26
CA LEU A 247 -2.66 -21.74 17.22
C LEU A 247 -2.37 -23.24 17.17
N ALA A 248 -2.35 -23.93 18.33
CA ALA A 248 -2.15 -25.37 18.39
C ALA A 248 -3.27 -26.18 17.70
N LYS A 249 -4.51 -25.66 17.69
CA LYS A 249 -5.66 -26.31 17.01
C LYS A 249 -5.67 -26.11 15.50
N ARG A 250 -4.87 -25.18 14.99
CA ARG A 250 -4.75 -24.83 13.56
C ARG A 250 -3.51 -25.41 12.89
N ALA A 251 -2.61 -26.01 13.68
CA ALA A 251 -1.40 -26.67 13.21
C ALA A 251 -1.71 -28.01 12.52
#